data_AF-A0A2Y9PAJ8-F1
#
_entry.id   AF-A0A2Y9PAJ8-F1
#
_cell.length_a   1.000
_cell.length_b   1.000
_cell.length_c   1.000
_cell.angle_alpha   90.00
_cell.angle_beta   90.00
_cell.angle_gamma   90.00
#
_symmetry.space_group_name_H-M   'P 1'
#
loop_
_entity.id
_entity.type
_entity.pdbx_description
1 polymer ?
#
loop_
_entity_poly.entity_id
_entity_poly.type
_entity_poly.pdbx_seq_one_letter_code
_entity_poly.pdbx_strand_id
1 'polypeptide(L)'
;MAEANPWVPASEPKAAGLLLGHFVASGLVTQEMLNISKKSTSCFVNFSRLQQITDIQAEIYQKNLEIELLRLEKDAADVVHPSFLAQKCHTLQSMNNHLEAVLKEKRSLRQRLLKPMCQENLPIEAVYHRYMVHLLELAVTFIERLEDHLEIIRNVPHLDENLKKMRRAQRVDLSRTVP
;
A
#
# COMPACT_ATOMS: atom_id res chain seq x y z
N MET A 1 -31.40 -0.64 -82.38
CA MET A 1 -30.15 -0.14 -82.96
C MET A 1 -29.25 0.22 -81.79
N ALA A 2 -28.05 -0.36 -81.69
CA ALA A 2 -27.14 -0.11 -80.57
C ALA A 2 -26.45 1.24 -80.78
N GLU A 3 -26.60 2.17 -79.82
CA GLU A 3 -25.87 3.43 -79.81
C GLU A 3 -24.36 3.12 -79.69
N ALA A 4 -23.58 3.67 -80.63
CA ALA A 4 -22.14 3.49 -80.65
C ALA A 4 -21.51 4.12 -79.40
N ASN A 5 -20.74 3.32 -78.66
CA ASN A 5 -20.05 3.74 -77.46
C ASN A 5 -19.12 4.95 -77.76
N PRO A 6 -19.33 6.11 -77.12
CA PRO A 6 -18.55 7.33 -77.35
C PRO A 6 -17.05 7.20 -77.04
N TRP A 7 -16.66 6.14 -76.31
CA TRP A 7 -15.32 5.91 -75.81
C TRP A 7 -14.49 4.92 -76.64
N VAL A 8 -15.06 4.38 -77.72
CA VAL A 8 -14.31 3.56 -78.69
C VAL A 8 -13.63 4.50 -79.69
N PRO A 9 -12.30 4.48 -79.85
CA PRO A 9 -11.64 5.27 -80.88
C PRO A 9 -12.17 4.83 -82.25
N ALA A 10 -12.88 5.72 -82.95
CA ALA A 10 -13.29 5.47 -84.31
C ALA A 10 -12.03 5.25 -85.17
N SER A 11 -11.97 4.11 -85.86
CA SER A 11 -10.85 3.68 -86.69
C SER A 11 -10.66 4.52 -87.97
N GLU A 12 -11.56 5.47 -88.24
CA GLU A 12 -11.48 6.37 -89.37
C GLU A 12 -10.81 7.71 -88.98
N PRO A 13 -9.92 8.26 -89.82
CA PRO A 13 -9.31 9.56 -89.55
C PRO A 13 -10.41 10.64 -89.52
N LYS A 14 -10.65 11.19 -88.31
CA LYS A 14 -11.60 12.30 -88.12
C LYS A 14 -11.29 13.42 -89.11
N ALA A 15 -12.31 13.99 -89.74
CA ALA A 15 -12.16 15.10 -90.71
C ALA A 15 -11.29 16.26 -90.18
N ALA A 16 -11.36 16.54 -88.88
CA ALA A 16 -10.49 17.50 -88.20
C ALA A 16 -9.00 17.11 -88.27
N GLY A 17 -8.66 15.83 -88.15
CA GLY A 17 -7.29 15.33 -88.27
C GLY A 17 -6.72 15.49 -89.68
N LEU A 18 -7.55 15.31 -90.71
CA LEU A 18 -7.15 15.55 -92.10
C LEU A 18 -6.89 17.04 -92.37
N LEU A 19 -7.76 17.94 -91.87
CA LEU A 19 -7.56 19.38 -91.99
C LEU A 19 -6.30 19.86 -91.25
N LEU A 20 -6.08 19.35 -90.03
CA LEU A 20 -4.87 19.66 -89.27
C LEU A 20 -3.61 19.16 -89.98
N GLY A 21 -3.66 17.96 -90.58
CA GLY A 21 -2.56 17.43 -91.39
C GLY A 21 -2.26 18.31 -92.62
N HIS A 22 -3.30 18.83 -93.29
CA HIS A 22 -3.13 19.77 -94.40
C HIS A 22 -2.51 21.10 -93.92
N PHE A 23 -2.93 21.63 -92.77
CA PHE A 23 -2.33 22.85 -92.23
C PHE A 23 -0.86 22.69 -91.85
N VAL A 24 -0.47 21.52 -91.35
CA VAL A 24 0.94 21.18 -91.10
C VAL A 24 1.71 21.07 -92.41
N ALA A 25 1.17 20.39 -93.42
CA ALA A 25 1.81 20.26 -94.74
C ALA A 25 1.95 21.60 -95.48
N SER A 26 1.00 22.52 -95.29
CA SER A 26 1.03 23.87 -95.86
C SER A 26 1.97 24.85 -95.13
N GLY A 27 2.59 24.43 -94.02
CA GLY A 27 3.46 25.27 -93.19
C GLY A 27 2.73 26.35 -92.38
N LEU A 28 1.39 26.40 -92.44
CA LEU A 28 0.55 27.36 -91.71
C LEU A 28 0.59 27.11 -90.19
N VAL A 29 0.81 25.87 -89.78
CA VAL A 29 0.96 25.45 -88.38
C VAL A 29 2.13 24.48 -88.27
N THR A 30 3.04 24.68 -87.31
CA THR A 30 4.13 23.72 -87.08
C THR A 30 3.68 22.57 -86.19
N GLN A 31 4.28 21.38 -86.36
CA GLN A 31 4.01 20.23 -85.49
C GLN A 31 4.30 20.55 -84.01
N GLU A 32 5.25 21.44 -83.73
CA GLU A 32 5.54 21.92 -82.39
C GLU A 32 4.36 22.70 -81.78
N MET A 33 3.70 23.57 -82.57
CA MET A 33 2.51 24.31 -82.11
C MET A 33 1.36 23.37 -81.71
N LEU A 34 1.14 22.28 -82.46
CA LEU A 34 0.15 21.26 -82.11
C LEU A 34 0.56 20.45 -80.87
N ASN A 35 1.85 20.17 -80.72
CA ASN A 35 2.39 19.41 -79.60
C ASN A 35 2.40 20.20 -78.27
N ILE A 36 2.37 21.54 -78.30
CA ILE A 36 2.28 22.38 -77.08
C ILE A 36 0.96 22.12 -76.33
N SER A 37 -0.17 21.97 -77.05
CA SER A 37 -1.46 21.66 -76.44
C SER A 37 -1.48 20.30 -75.72
N LYS A 38 -0.66 19.35 -76.17
CA LYS A 38 -0.52 18.02 -75.57
C LYS A 38 0.27 18.01 -74.25
N LYS A 39 0.99 19.10 -73.92
CA LYS A 39 1.85 19.18 -72.71
C LYS A 39 1.08 19.53 -71.42
N SER A 40 -0.25 19.69 -71.44
CA SER A 40 -1.00 19.82 -70.18
C SER A 40 -0.85 18.52 -69.39
N THR A 41 -0.23 18.58 -68.22
CA THR A 41 -0.14 17.45 -67.29
C THR A 41 -1.53 16.82 -67.16
N SER A 42 -1.64 15.53 -67.49
CA SER A 42 -2.95 14.87 -67.55
C SER A 42 -3.66 15.02 -66.21
N CYS A 43 -4.86 15.62 -66.21
CA CYS A 43 -5.68 15.85 -65.02
C CYS A 43 -5.78 14.61 -64.10
N PHE A 44 -5.76 13.42 -64.71
CA PHE A 44 -5.75 12.11 -64.06
C PHE A 44 -4.59 11.85 -63.08
N VAL A 45 -3.40 12.43 -63.29
CA VAL A 45 -2.27 12.27 -62.33
C VAL A 45 -2.56 13.01 -61.03
N ASN A 46 -3.21 14.18 -61.11
CA ASN A 46 -3.61 14.93 -59.91
C ASN A 46 -4.74 14.21 -59.15
N PHE A 47 -5.68 13.57 -59.86
CA PHE A 47 -6.69 12.72 -59.23
C PHE A 47 -6.08 11.52 -58.52
N SER A 48 -5.12 10.82 -59.13
CA SER A 48 -4.43 9.71 -58.47
C SER A 48 -3.68 10.15 -57.21
N ARG A 49 -3.07 11.34 -57.23
CA ARG A 49 -2.40 11.91 -56.05
C ARG A 49 -3.39 12.30 -54.95
N LEU A 50 -4.50 12.96 -55.32
CA LEU A 50 -5.55 13.31 -54.37
C LEU A 50 -6.14 12.07 -53.71
N GLN A 51 -6.40 11.02 -54.49
CA GLN A 51 -6.86 9.73 -53.96
C GLN A 51 -5.86 9.18 -52.93
N GLN A 52 -4.57 9.11 -53.27
CA GLN A 52 -3.53 8.65 -52.34
C GLN A 52 -3.47 9.49 -51.04
N ILE A 53 -3.61 10.82 -51.15
CA ILE A 53 -3.62 11.70 -49.98
C ILE A 53 -4.84 11.39 -49.10
N THR A 54 -6.02 11.22 -49.70
CA THR A 54 -7.24 10.86 -48.95
C THR A 54 -7.12 9.50 -48.29
N ASP A 55 -6.55 8.50 -48.98
CA ASP A 55 -6.33 7.17 -48.43
C ASP A 55 -5.38 7.22 -47.22
N ILE A 56 -4.25 7.94 -47.34
CA ILE A 56 -3.30 8.15 -46.23
C ILE A 56 -3.97 8.90 -45.07
N GLN A 57 -4.78 9.91 -45.35
CA GLN A 57 -5.51 10.64 -44.30
C GLN A 57 -6.49 9.74 -43.55
N ALA A 58 -7.19 8.84 -44.25
CA ALA A 58 -8.07 7.87 -43.63
C ALA A 58 -7.28 6.89 -42.75
N GLU A 59 -6.11 6.43 -43.21
CA GLU A 59 -5.22 5.58 -42.42
C GLU A 59 -4.72 6.28 -41.15
N ILE A 60 -4.29 7.54 -41.26
CA ILE A 60 -3.88 8.34 -40.09
C ILE A 60 -5.02 8.47 -39.08
N TYR A 61 -6.23 8.76 -39.56
CA TYR A 61 -7.40 8.88 -38.69
C TYR A 61 -7.70 7.55 -37.98
N GLN A 62 -7.67 6.44 -38.71
CA GLN A 62 -7.85 5.10 -38.13
C GLN A 62 -6.79 4.80 -37.06
N LYS A 63 -5.52 5.11 -37.33
CA LYS A 63 -4.43 4.90 -36.36
C LYS A 63 -4.54 5.78 -35.14
N ASN A 64 -5.00 7.01 -35.28
CA ASN A 64 -5.26 7.88 -34.13
C ASN A 64 -6.37 7.31 -33.23
N LEU A 65 -7.44 6.77 -33.81
CA LEU A 65 -8.50 6.11 -33.04
C LEU A 65 -7.99 4.86 -32.31
N GLU A 66 -7.15 4.05 -32.96
CA GLU A 66 -6.52 2.87 -32.33
C GLU A 66 -5.65 3.28 -31.12
N ILE A 67 -4.91 4.40 -31.24
CA ILE A 67 -4.12 4.96 -30.13
C ILE A 67 -5.02 5.43 -28.98
N GLU A 68 -6.12 6.13 -29.27
CA GLU A 68 -7.05 6.57 -28.23
C GLU A 68 -7.69 5.39 -27.49
N LEU A 69 -8.06 4.34 -28.21
CA LEU A 69 -8.61 3.12 -27.62
C LEU A 69 -7.60 2.46 -26.67
N LEU A 70 -6.35 2.30 -27.10
CA LEU A 70 -5.29 1.72 -26.28
C LEU A 70 -4.97 2.58 -25.04
N ARG A 71 -5.03 3.91 -25.17
CA ARG A 71 -4.87 4.82 -24.03
C ARG A 71 -5.99 4.63 -23.02
N LEU A 72 -7.24 4.55 -23.49
CA LEU A 72 -8.40 4.32 -22.64
C LEU A 72 -8.32 2.98 -21.92
N GLU A 73 -7.91 1.91 -22.61
CA GLU A 73 -7.71 0.59 -22.01
C GLU A 73 -6.63 0.63 -20.94
N LYS A 74 -5.50 1.30 -21.21
CA LYS A 74 -4.42 1.49 -20.24
C LYS A 74 -4.90 2.29 -19.01
N ASP A 75 -5.66 3.36 -19.21
CA ASP A 75 -6.13 4.21 -18.11
C ASP A 75 -7.21 3.52 -17.26
N ALA A 76 -7.97 2.59 -17.84
CA ALA A 76 -8.95 1.76 -17.14
C ALA A 76 -8.38 0.42 -16.66
N ALA A 77 -7.11 0.11 -16.96
CA ALA A 77 -6.47 -1.17 -16.71
C ALA A 77 -6.58 -1.62 -15.24
N ASP A 78 -6.47 -0.68 -14.31
CA ASP A 78 -6.44 -0.97 -12.88
C ASP A 78 -7.81 -1.34 -12.28
N VAL A 79 -8.89 -1.13 -13.05
CA VAL A 79 -10.27 -1.49 -12.69
C VAL A 79 -10.83 -2.60 -13.59
N VAL A 80 -10.34 -2.71 -14.82
CA VAL A 80 -10.88 -3.66 -15.81
C VAL A 80 -10.05 -4.95 -15.88
N HIS A 81 -8.72 -4.87 -15.77
CA HIS A 81 -7.89 -6.06 -15.96
C HIS A 81 -7.88 -6.96 -14.70
N PRO A 82 -8.15 -8.27 -14.87
CA PRO A 82 -8.15 -9.23 -13.77
C PRO A 82 -6.84 -9.30 -12.98
N SER A 83 -5.69 -9.06 -13.61
CA SER A 83 -4.38 -9.09 -12.95
C SER A 83 -4.23 -7.99 -11.89
N PHE A 84 -4.54 -6.75 -12.24
CA PHE A 84 -4.50 -5.61 -11.32
C PHE A 84 -5.54 -5.75 -10.20
N LEU A 85 -6.75 -6.22 -10.54
CA LEU A 85 -7.78 -6.51 -9.55
C LEU A 85 -7.35 -7.63 -8.59
N ALA A 86 -6.82 -8.74 -9.11
CA ALA A 86 -6.33 -9.85 -8.30
C ALA A 86 -5.20 -9.40 -7.36
N GLN A 87 -4.28 -8.55 -7.83
CA GLN A 87 -3.24 -7.95 -7.00
C GLN A 87 -3.83 -7.10 -5.88
N LYS A 88 -4.77 -6.17 -6.20
CA LYS A 88 -5.45 -5.34 -5.19
C LYS A 88 -6.19 -6.22 -4.17
N CYS A 89 -6.90 -7.26 -4.61
CA CYS A 89 -7.58 -8.21 -3.75
C CYS A 89 -6.61 -8.96 -2.84
N HIS A 90 -5.46 -9.42 -3.36
CA HIS A 90 -4.42 -10.06 -2.57
C HIS A 90 -3.87 -9.15 -1.47
N THR A 91 -3.59 -7.89 -1.79
CA THR A 91 -3.13 -6.91 -0.80
C THR A 91 -4.16 -6.70 0.31
N LEU A 92 -5.44 -6.52 -0.06
CA LEU A 92 -6.53 -6.36 0.92
C LEU A 92 -6.72 -7.60 1.78
N GLN A 93 -6.64 -8.79 1.18
CA GLN A 93 -6.78 -10.04 1.90
C GLN A 93 -5.62 -10.26 2.88
N SER A 94 -4.39 -9.93 2.47
CA SER A 94 -3.23 -9.93 3.36
C SER A 94 -3.42 -9.01 4.56
N MET A 95 -3.88 -7.77 4.32
CA MET A 95 -4.19 -6.82 5.39
C MET A 95 -5.26 -7.34 6.35
N ASN A 96 -6.34 -7.92 5.82
CA ASN A 96 -7.39 -8.51 6.65
C ASN A 96 -6.86 -9.66 7.52
N ASN A 97 -6.03 -10.54 6.97
CA ASN A 97 -5.41 -11.63 7.72
C ASN A 97 -4.53 -11.09 8.88
N HIS A 98 -3.76 -10.02 8.62
CA HIS A 98 -2.98 -9.36 9.66
C HIS A 98 -3.86 -8.74 10.76
N LEU A 99 -4.94 -8.07 10.39
CA LEU A 99 -5.89 -7.51 11.35
C LEU A 99 -6.56 -8.60 12.19
N GLU A 100 -6.94 -9.72 11.58
CA GLU A 100 -7.52 -10.86 12.29
C GLU A 100 -6.52 -11.46 13.30
N ALA A 101 -5.26 -11.60 12.92
CA ALA A 101 -4.19 -12.04 13.83
C ALA A 101 -4.01 -11.08 15.02
N VAL A 102 -3.98 -9.76 14.76
CA VAL A 102 -3.89 -8.75 15.82
C VAL A 102 -5.08 -8.82 16.77
N LEU A 103 -6.30 -9.01 16.25
CA LEU A 103 -7.50 -9.16 17.08
C LEU A 103 -7.45 -10.43 17.93
N LYS A 104 -6.94 -11.54 17.38
CA LYS A 104 -6.76 -12.80 18.12
C LYS A 104 -5.75 -12.63 19.26
N GLU A 105 -4.61 -12.00 19.00
CA GLU A 105 -3.60 -11.71 20.02
C GLU A 105 -4.11 -10.74 21.09
N LYS A 106 -4.85 -9.70 20.70
CA LYS A 106 -5.49 -8.78 21.65
C LYS A 106 -6.44 -9.53 22.60
N ARG A 107 -7.24 -10.47 22.07
CA ARG A 107 -8.13 -11.32 22.90
C ARG A 107 -7.33 -12.23 23.83
N SER A 108 -6.28 -12.89 23.32
CA SER A 108 -5.36 -13.74 24.10
C SER A 108 -4.70 -12.96 25.24
N LEU A 109 -4.15 -11.79 24.93
CA LEU A 109 -3.53 -10.91 25.92
C LEU A 109 -4.53 -10.46 26.99
N ARG A 110 -5.75 -10.06 26.58
CA ARG A 110 -6.80 -9.70 27.53
C ARG A 110 -7.14 -10.86 28.46
N GLN A 111 -7.24 -12.10 27.95
CA GLN A 111 -7.48 -13.28 28.78
C GLN A 111 -6.33 -13.55 29.75
N ARG A 112 -5.08 -13.38 29.30
CA ARG A 112 -3.88 -13.53 30.15
C ARG A 112 -3.82 -12.48 31.25
N LEU A 113 -4.20 -11.24 30.96
CA LEU A 113 -4.22 -10.14 31.93
C LEU A 113 -5.42 -10.22 32.90
N LEU A 114 -6.57 -10.73 32.44
CA LEU A 114 -7.74 -10.98 33.28
C LEU A 114 -7.55 -12.17 34.20
N LYS A 115 -6.69 -13.12 33.84
CA LYS A 115 -6.29 -14.18 34.76
C LYS A 115 -5.58 -13.49 35.92
N PRO A 116 -6.12 -13.53 37.15
CA PRO A 116 -5.39 -13.02 38.29
C PRO A 116 -4.02 -13.69 38.26
N MET A 117 -2.97 -12.92 38.50
CA MET A 117 -1.69 -13.48 38.89
C MET A 117 -1.97 -14.23 40.19
N CYS A 118 -2.38 -15.49 40.11
CA CYS A 118 -2.77 -16.31 41.24
C CYS A 118 -1.51 -16.53 42.08
N GLN A 119 -1.22 -15.57 42.95
CA GLN A 119 -0.36 -15.72 44.12
C GLN A 119 -0.39 -14.53 45.09
N GLU A 120 -1.16 -13.46 44.86
CA GLU A 120 -1.31 -12.43 45.91
C GLU A 120 -2.35 -12.79 46.97
N ASN A 121 -3.34 -13.64 46.64
CA ASN A 121 -4.28 -14.15 47.63
C ASN A 121 -4.51 -15.64 47.38
N LEU A 122 -4.16 -16.47 48.35
CA LEU A 122 -4.73 -17.82 48.41
C LEU A 122 -6.24 -17.63 48.53
N PRO A 123 -7.07 -18.20 47.64
CA PRO A 123 -8.51 -18.16 47.83
C PRO A 123 -8.84 -19.05 49.03
N ILE A 124 -8.92 -18.43 50.20
CA ILE A 124 -9.40 -19.07 51.39
C ILE A 124 -10.93 -19.06 51.30
N GLU A 125 -11.56 -20.21 51.52
CA GLU A 125 -13.02 -20.27 51.55
C GLU A 125 -13.53 -19.43 52.73
N ALA A 126 -14.66 -18.72 52.55
CA ALA A 126 -15.16 -17.79 53.56
C ALA A 126 -15.38 -18.44 54.95
N VAL A 127 -15.66 -19.75 54.96
CA VAL A 127 -15.81 -20.57 56.17
C VAL A 127 -14.51 -20.64 56.99
N TYR A 128 -13.36 -20.57 56.33
CA TYR A 128 -12.05 -20.67 56.96
C TYR A 128 -11.44 -19.32 57.36
N HIS A 129 -12.01 -18.20 56.92
CA HIS A 129 -11.49 -16.85 57.24
C HIS A 129 -11.39 -16.61 58.75
N ARG A 130 -12.42 -17.01 59.53
CA ARG A 130 -12.42 -16.83 60.99
C ARG A 130 -11.27 -17.58 61.66
N TYR A 131 -10.99 -18.79 61.20
CA TYR A 131 -9.89 -19.60 61.73
C TYR A 131 -8.52 -19.04 61.33
N MET A 132 -8.42 -18.47 60.12
CA MET A 132 -7.18 -17.86 59.64
C MET A 132 -6.84 -16.56 60.35
N VAL A 133 -7.83 -15.70 60.60
CA VAL A 133 -7.63 -14.50 61.43
C VAL A 133 -7.12 -14.89 62.81
N HIS A 134 -7.73 -15.89 63.43
CA HIS A 134 -7.31 -16.34 64.75
C HIS A 134 -5.91 -16.96 64.77
N LEU A 135 -5.55 -17.72 63.73
CA LEU A 135 -4.19 -18.27 63.60
C LEU A 135 -3.14 -17.16 63.41
N LEU A 136 -3.47 -16.14 62.61
CA LEU A 136 -2.59 -15.00 62.38
C LEU A 136 -2.39 -14.18 63.66
N GLU A 137 -3.45 -13.94 64.44
CA GLU A 137 -3.35 -13.31 65.77
C GLU A 137 -2.44 -14.13 66.71
N LEU A 138 -2.61 -15.45 66.74
CA LEU A 138 -1.76 -16.34 67.53
C LEU A 138 -0.29 -16.32 67.07
N ALA A 139 -0.05 -16.25 65.76
CA ALA A 139 1.29 -16.17 65.21
C ALA A 139 1.97 -14.83 65.56
N VAL A 140 1.25 -13.71 65.45
CA VAL A 140 1.78 -12.38 65.81
C VAL A 140 2.13 -12.33 67.29
N THR A 141 1.21 -12.73 68.18
CA THR A 141 1.47 -12.75 69.62
C THR A 141 2.60 -13.72 70.02
N PHE A 142 2.77 -14.81 69.28
CA PHE A 142 3.90 -15.72 69.48
C PHE A 142 5.22 -15.07 69.08
N ILE A 143 5.26 -14.38 67.93
CA ILE A 143 6.45 -13.66 67.45
C ILE A 143 6.84 -12.57 68.45
N GLU A 144 5.91 -11.75 68.91
CA GLU A 144 6.15 -10.70 69.90
C GLU A 144 6.77 -11.29 71.18
N ARG A 145 6.18 -12.37 71.72
CA ARG A 145 6.73 -13.05 72.91
C ARG A 145 8.11 -13.66 72.68
N LEU A 146 8.37 -14.16 71.47
CA LEU A 146 9.67 -14.73 71.12
C LEU A 146 10.73 -13.62 71.05
N GLU A 147 10.40 -12.48 70.47
CA GLU A 147 11.27 -11.30 70.41
C GLU A 147 11.59 -10.78 71.81
N ASP A 148 10.59 -10.64 72.69
CA ASP A 148 10.78 -10.27 74.10
C ASP A 148 11.75 -11.21 74.82
N HIS A 149 11.54 -12.53 74.66
CA HIS A 149 12.42 -13.53 75.27
C HIS A 149 13.85 -13.48 74.71
N LEU A 150 14.02 -13.27 73.41
CA LEU A 150 15.34 -13.12 72.78
C LEU A 150 16.04 -11.85 73.26
N GLU A 151 15.31 -10.76 73.44
CA GLU A 151 15.83 -9.51 73.98
C GLU A 151 16.28 -9.67 75.43
N ILE A 152 15.50 -10.35 76.27
CA ILE A 152 15.89 -10.68 77.64
C ILE A 152 17.19 -11.50 77.65
N ILE A 153 17.29 -12.57 76.86
CA ILE A 153 18.49 -13.41 76.77
C ILE A 153 19.71 -12.60 76.30
N ARG A 154 19.53 -11.69 75.33
CA ARG A 154 20.61 -10.80 74.86
C ARG A 154 21.08 -9.83 75.95
N ASN A 155 20.19 -9.39 76.82
CA ASN A 155 20.50 -8.43 77.90
C ASN A 155 21.07 -9.09 79.17
N VAL A 156 20.84 -10.39 79.39
CA VAL A 156 21.36 -11.15 80.55
C VAL A 156 22.90 -11.09 80.70
N PRO A 157 23.74 -11.31 79.66
CA PRO A 157 25.19 -11.20 79.80
C PRO A 157 25.66 -9.79 80.15
N HIS A 158 24.88 -8.76 79.80
CA HIS A 158 25.19 -7.36 80.10
C HIS A 158 24.73 -6.93 81.50
N LEU A 159 23.91 -7.74 82.18
CA LEU A 159 23.39 -7.42 83.51
C LEU A 159 24.51 -7.37 84.57
N ASP A 160 25.48 -8.28 84.53
CA ASP A 160 26.59 -8.28 85.50
C ASP A 160 27.54 -7.08 85.29
N GLU A 161 27.83 -6.73 84.03
CA GLU A 161 28.61 -5.53 83.70
C GLU A 161 27.87 -4.24 84.04
N ASN A 162 26.55 -4.18 83.81
CA ASN A 162 25.72 -3.05 84.21
C ASN A 162 25.60 -2.93 85.73
N LEU A 163 25.45 -4.04 86.47
CA LEU A 163 25.46 -4.06 87.93
C LEU A 163 26.83 -3.65 88.50
N LYS A 164 27.95 -4.06 87.88
CA LYS A 164 29.29 -3.61 88.25
C LYS A 164 29.49 -2.13 87.98
N LYS A 165 29.01 -1.59 86.85
CA LYS A 165 29.04 -0.15 86.55
C LYS A 165 28.19 0.65 87.54
N MET A 166 27.00 0.17 87.87
CA MET A 166 26.09 0.81 88.83
C MET A 166 26.65 0.77 90.27
N ARG A 167 27.23 -0.36 90.70
CA ARG A 167 27.97 -0.44 91.98
C ARG A 167 29.19 0.49 92.02
N ARG A 168 29.90 0.64 90.89
CA ARG A 168 31.02 1.59 90.78
C ARG A 168 30.52 3.05 90.90
N ALA A 169 29.42 3.40 90.24
CA ALA A 169 28.81 4.72 90.36
C ALA A 169 28.36 5.03 91.81
N GLN A 170 27.69 4.08 92.47
CA GLN A 170 27.25 4.23 93.86
C GLN A 170 28.42 4.38 94.84
N ARG A 171 29.55 3.69 94.60
CA ARG A 171 30.78 3.88 95.39
C ARG A 171 31.43 5.25 95.18
N VAL A 172 31.37 5.80 93.96
CA VAL A 172 31.91 7.13 93.65
C VAL A 172 31.07 8.23 94.30
N ASP A 173 29.75 8.06 94.40
CA ASP A 173 28.88 9.01 95.11
C ASP A 173 29.06 8.97 96.63
N LEU A 174 29.26 7.77 97.22
CA LEU A 174 29.59 7.60 98.65
C LEU A 174 30.99 8.12 99.02
N SER A 175 31.93 8.19 98.08
CA SER A 175 33.27 8.76 98.30
C SER A 175 33.36 10.25 97.98
N ARG A 176 32.27 10.86 97.47
CA ARG A 176 32.10 12.31 97.35
C ARG A 176 31.28 12.93 98.50
N THR A 177 30.76 12.10 99.41
CA THR A 177 29.89 12.52 100.54
C THR A 177 30.46 12.15 101.92
N VAL A 178 31.79 12.12 102.05
CA VAL A 178 32.45 12.22 103.37
C VAL A 178 33.61 13.22 103.20
N PRO A 179 33.65 14.32 103.99
CA PRO A 179 34.67 15.36 103.88
C PRO A 179 36.08 14.89 104.24
#